data_AF-A0AAE1R375-F1
#
_entry.id   AF-A0AAE1R375-F1
#
_cell.length_a   1.000
_cell.length_b   1.000
_cell.length_c   1.000
_cell.angle_alpha   90.00
_cell.angle_beta   90.00
_cell.angle_gamma   90.00
#
_symmetry.space_group_name_H-M   'P 1'
#
loop_
_entity.id
_entity.type
_entity.pdbx_description
1 polymer ?
#
loop_
_entity_poly.entity_id
_entity_poly.type
_entity_poly.pdbx_seq_one_letter_code
_entity_poly.pdbx_strand_id
1 'polypeptide(L)'
;MLTTAKGDIERLLIMPSQDLLLPENCSALSAALSVYAAAPDLSAERALALEKVKENLPHLYLTLRRAKKDKEDYYKKATKKVLLIDELTKDQELYTNLKDGNDKLEYQISKKSTALDEMEGAFPFLNEMKVLADSDITRVDEFKSKMIE
;
A
#
# COMPACT_ATOMS: atom_id res chain seq x y z
N MET A 1 49.59 2.87 -31.91
CA MET A 1 48.87 3.73 -30.95
C MET A 1 47.50 4.14 -31.48
N LEU A 2 47.41 4.76 -32.67
CA LEU A 2 46.12 5.19 -33.23
C LEU A 2 45.13 4.05 -33.51
N THR A 3 45.61 2.92 -34.06
CA THR A 3 44.78 1.72 -34.31
C THR A 3 44.18 1.14 -33.05
N THR A 4 44.96 1.09 -31.96
CA THR A 4 44.51 0.66 -30.64
C THR A 4 43.44 1.61 -30.08
N ALA A 5 43.70 2.92 -30.12
CA ALA A 5 42.73 3.93 -29.64
C ALA A 5 41.39 3.85 -30.39
N LYS A 6 41.43 3.62 -31.71
CA LYS A 6 40.22 3.42 -32.51
C LYS A 6 39.43 2.19 -32.04
N GLY A 7 40.11 1.07 -31.83
CA GLY A 7 39.49 -0.16 -31.34
C GLY A 7 38.89 0.01 -29.93
N ASP A 8 39.56 0.76 -29.05
CA ASP A 8 39.04 1.07 -27.72
C ASP A 8 37.79 1.96 -27.76
N ILE A 9 37.78 2.99 -28.61
CA ILE A 9 36.59 3.85 -28.80
C ILE A 9 35.41 3.01 -29.28
N GLU A 10 35.58 2.20 -30.32
CA GLU A 10 34.51 1.35 -30.86
C GLU A 10 33.99 0.38 -29.79
N ARG A 11 34.89 -0.31 -29.08
CA ARG A 11 34.53 -1.24 -28.00
C ARG A 11 33.73 -0.55 -26.90
N LEU A 12 34.17 0.64 -26.45
CA LEU A 12 33.56 1.36 -25.34
C LEU A 12 32.20 1.97 -25.74
N LEU A 13 32.06 2.51 -26.95
CA LEU A 13 30.80 3.12 -27.40
C LEU A 13 29.68 2.10 -27.66
N ILE A 14 30.00 0.83 -27.88
CA ILE A 14 29.02 -0.24 -28.04
C ILE A 14 28.49 -0.73 -26.68
N MET A 15 29.17 -0.41 -25.57
CA MET A 15 28.72 -0.81 -24.24
C MET A 15 27.44 -0.07 -23.83
N PRO A 16 26.60 -0.69 -22.98
CA PRO A 16 25.52 0.02 -22.30
C PRO A 16 26.05 1.25 -21.57
N SER A 17 25.28 2.34 -21.58
CA SER A 17 25.69 3.60 -20.94
C SER A 17 26.02 3.45 -19.45
N GLN A 18 25.43 2.46 -18.78
CA GLN A 18 25.67 2.14 -17.38
C GLN A 18 27.08 1.59 -17.15
N ASP A 19 27.61 0.84 -18.11
CA ASP A 19 28.93 0.23 -18.06
C ASP A 19 29.98 1.18 -18.64
N LEU A 20 29.66 1.83 -19.76
CA LEU A 20 30.51 2.85 -20.38
C LEU A 20 30.89 3.97 -19.40
N LEU A 21 29.92 4.39 -18.59
CA LEU A 21 30.11 5.49 -17.65
C LEU A 21 30.70 5.04 -16.31
N LEU A 22 31.25 3.83 -16.21
CA LEU A 22 32.10 3.50 -15.06
C LEU A 22 33.38 4.35 -15.08
N PRO A 23 33.96 4.71 -13.91
CA PRO A 23 35.12 5.59 -13.84
C PRO A 23 36.28 5.16 -14.74
N GLU A 24 36.56 3.87 -14.76
CA GLU A 24 37.65 3.26 -15.55
C GLU A 24 37.37 3.36 -17.06
N ASN A 25 36.15 3.05 -17.48
CA ASN A 25 35.73 3.09 -18.89
C ASN A 25 35.64 4.53 -19.42
N CYS A 26 35.14 5.47 -18.62
CA CYS A 26 35.18 6.90 -18.93
C CYS A 26 36.61 7.41 -19.10
N SER A 27 37.52 7.00 -18.21
CA SER A 27 38.92 7.41 -18.26
C SER A 27 39.62 6.82 -19.50
N ALA A 28 39.37 5.55 -19.81
CA ALA A 28 39.87 4.89 -21.00
C ALA A 28 39.35 5.53 -22.29
N LEU A 29 38.05 5.88 -22.35
CA LEU A 29 37.46 6.57 -23.50
C LEU A 29 38.09 7.96 -23.68
N SER A 30 38.24 8.73 -22.60
CA SER A 30 38.87 10.06 -22.63
C SER A 30 40.32 10.00 -23.15
N ALA A 31 41.09 9.00 -22.71
CA ALA A 31 42.45 8.77 -23.18
C ALA A 31 42.48 8.39 -24.67
N ALA A 32 41.61 7.47 -25.10
CA ALA A 32 41.53 7.04 -26.49
C ALA A 32 41.08 8.17 -27.42
N LEU A 33 40.11 8.99 -27.01
CA LEU A 33 39.69 10.19 -27.74
C LEU A 33 40.83 11.20 -27.89
N SER A 34 41.65 11.39 -26.85
CA SER A 34 42.80 12.30 -26.90
C SER A 34 43.87 11.81 -27.90
N VAL A 35 44.16 10.51 -27.92
CA VAL A 35 45.10 9.90 -28.89
C VAL A 35 44.57 10.03 -30.31
N TYR A 36 43.26 9.85 -30.51
CA TYR A 36 42.63 9.92 -31.82
C TYR A 36 42.51 11.37 -32.34
N ALA A 37 42.27 12.34 -31.46
CA ALA A 37 42.20 13.77 -31.80
C ALA A 37 43.57 14.34 -32.24
N ALA A 38 44.68 13.76 -31.78
CA ALA A 38 46.04 14.16 -32.16
C ALA A 38 46.52 13.56 -33.50
N ALA A 39 45.68 12.81 -34.22
CA ALA A 39 46.05 12.20 -35.49
C ALA A 39 46.31 13.27 -36.58
N PRO A 40 47.44 13.22 -37.31
CA PRO A 40 47.81 14.25 -38.29
C PRO A 40 46.87 14.32 -39.51
N ASP A 41 46.11 13.25 -39.74
CA ASP A 41 45.18 13.05 -40.84
C ASP A 41 43.72 13.41 -40.47
N LEU A 42 43.47 13.88 -39.24
CA LEU A 42 42.16 14.37 -38.83
C LEU A 42 41.93 15.83 -39.27
N SER A 43 40.73 16.13 -39.76
CA SER A 43 40.34 17.52 -40.02
C SER A 43 40.21 18.30 -38.71
N ALA A 44 40.47 19.61 -38.75
CA ALA A 44 40.36 20.50 -37.58
C ALA A 44 38.96 20.46 -36.94
N GLU A 45 37.89 20.38 -37.75
CA GLU A 45 36.52 20.25 -37.26
C GLU A 45 36.29 18.95 -36.48
N ARG A 46 36.83 17.83 -36.96
CA ARG A 46 36.73 16.54 -36.27
C ARG A 46 37.51 16.54 -34.98
N ALA A 47 38.73 17.09 -34.98
CA ALA A 47 39.55 17.20 -33.77
C ALA A 47 38.83 18.04 -32.70
N LEU A 48 38.24 19.17 -33.09
CA LEU A 48 37.44 20.02 -32.20
C LEU A 48 36.20 19.31 -31.66
N ALA A 49 35.50 18.52 -32.49
CA ALA A 49 34.34 17.76 -32.05
C ALA A 49 34.71 16.70 -31.00
N LEU A 50 35.83 16.00 -31.16
CA LEU A 50 36.30 15.01 -30.19
C LEU A 50 36.70 15.64 -28.85
N GLU A 51 37.32 16.82 -28.87
CA GLU A 51 37.60 17.55 -27.63
C GLU A 51 36.31 17.97 -26.90
N LYS A 52 35.31 18.46 -27.64
CA LYS A 52 33.99 18.75 -27.03
C LYS A 52 33.36 17.50 -26.42
N VAL A 53 33.45 16.34 -27.06
CA VAL A 53 32.95 15.08 -26.49
C VAL A 53 33.70 14.74 -25.19
N LYS A 54 35.03 14.91 -25.19
CA LYS A 54 35.87 14.67 -24.01
C LYS A 54 35.50 15.59 -22.84
N GLU A 55 35.33 16.89 -23.10
CA GLU A 55 34.95 17.88 -22.09
C GLU A 55 33.57 17.59 -21.47
N ASN A 56 32.63 17.07 -22.26
CA ASN A 56 31.27 16.76 -21.79
C ASN A 56 31.13 15.41 -21.09
N LEU A 57 32.09 14.49 -21.28
CA LEU A 57 32.02 13.13 -20.74
C LEU A 57 31.91 13.08 -19.21
N PRO A 58 32.67 13.88 -18.42
CA PRO A 58 32.52 13.92 -16.96
C PRO A 58 31.14 14.42 -16.51
N HIS A 59 30.57 15.40 -17.23
CA HIS A 59 29.23 15.91 -16.94
C HIS A 59 28.14 14.87 -17.19
N LEU A 60 28.28 14.09 -18.27
CA LEU A 60 27.39 12.97 -18.58
C LEU A 60 27.44 11.90 -17.48
N TYR A 61 28.64 11.54 -17.04
CA TYR A 61 28.85 10.59 -15.93
C TYR A 61 28.19 11.06 -14.64
N LEU A 62 28.45 12.30 -14.23
CA LEU A 62 27.90 12.87 -13.00
C LEU A 62 26.37 12.92 -13.03
N THR A 63 25.80 13.30 -14.18
CA THR A 63 24.34 13.35 -14.39
C THR A 63 23.71 11.96 -14.24
N LEU A 64 24.27 10.95 -14.91
CA LEU A 64 23.75 9.58 -14.81
C LEU A 64 23.87 9.04 -13.37
N ARG A 65 25.00 9.27 -12.71
CA ARG A 65 25.21 8.82 -11.33
C ARG A 65 24.20 9.43 -10.37
N ARG A 66 23.91 10.74 -10.51
CA ARG A 66 22.89 11.43 -9.71
C ARG A 66 21.51 10.86 -10.00
N ALA A 67 21.12 10.74 -11.26
CA ALA A 67 19.83 10.16 -11.66
C ALA A 67 19.64 8.73 -11.13
N LYS A 68 20.69 7.90 -11.13
CA LYS A 68 20.65 6.55 -10.56
C LYS A 68 20.41 6.58 -9.04
N LYS A 69 21.09 7.47 -8.33
CA LYS A 69 20.88 7.65 -6.88
C LYS A 69 19.47 8.13 -6.57
N ASP A 70 18.98 9.13 -7.30
CA ASP A 70 17.64 9.68 -7.12
C ASP A 70 16.56 8.62 -7.39
N LYS A 71 16.76 7.78 -8.42
CA LYS A 71 15.93 6.62 -8.72
C LYS A 71 15.91 5.62 -7.56
N GLU A 72 17.07 5.26 -7.01
CA GLU A 72 17.18 4.34 -5.88
C GLU A 72 16.48 4.89 -4.62
N ASP A 73 16.71 6.16 -4.30
CA ASP A 73 16.08 6.83 -3.16
C ASP A 73 14.56 6.95 -3.34
N TYR A 74 14.09 7.18 -4.57
CA TYR A 74 12.68 7.13 -4.90
C TYR A 74 12.08 5.75 -4.62
N TYR A 75 12.69 4.67 -5.11
CA TYR A 75 12.17 3.32 -4.87
C TYR A 75 12.16 2.97 -3.38
N LYS A 76 13.21 3.31 -2.64
CA LYS A 76 13.24 3.14 -1.17
C LYS A 76 12.06 3.83 -0.48
N LYS A 77 11.73 5.05 -0.90
CA LYS A 77 10.57 5.79 -0.37
C LYS A 77 9.25 5.16 -0.81
N ALA A 78 9.15 4.73 -2.07
CA ALA A 78 7.94 4.11 -2.62
C ALA A 78 7.62 2.79 -1.91
N THR A 79 8.62 1.94 -1.67
CA THR A 79 8.44 0.67 -0.95
C THR A 79 7.86 0.90 0.46
N LYS A 80 8.36 1.90 1.19
CA LYS A 80 7.80 2.24 2.51
C LYS A 80 6.35 2.70 2.44
N LYS A 81 5.99 3.48 1.41
CA LYS A 81 4.60 3.91 1.20
C LYS A 81 3.67 2.74 0.88
N VAL A 82 4.12 1.78 0.08
CA VAL A 82 3.34 0.57 -0.24
C VAL A 82 3.03 -0.21 1.04
N LEU A 83 4.02 -0.44 1.90
CA LEU A 83 3.79 -1.13 3.18
C LEU A 83 2.75 -0.42 4.07
N LEU A 84 2.84 0.91 4.17
CA LEU A 84 1.86 1.69 4.93
C LEU A 84 0.45 1.60 4.33
N ILE A 85 0.32 1.58 2.99
CA ILE A 85 -0.97 1.41 2.32
C ILE A 85 -1.56 0.02 2.60
N ASP A 86 -0.72 -1.02 2.59
CA ASP A 86 -1.16 -2.40 2.89
C ASP A 86 -1.66 -2.52 4.35
N GLU A 87 -0.96 -1.91 5.31
CA GLU A 87 -1.38 -1.84 6.72
C GLU A 87 -2.71 -1.09 6.87
N LEU A 88 -2.82 0.11 6.29
CA LEU A 88 -4.06 0.90 6.32
C LEU A 88 -5.23 0.16 5.68
N THR A 89 -4.99 -0.61 4.62
CA THR A 89 -6.03 -1.41 3.97
C THR A 89 -6.55 -2.51 4.90
N LYS A 90 -5.65 -3.21 5.60
CA LYS A 90 -6.04 -4.24 6.60
C LYS A 90 -6.83 -3.63 7.76
N ASP A 91 -6.40 -2.47 8.25
CA ASP A 91 -7.11 -1.78 9.34
C ASP A 91 -8.52 -1.33 8.89
N GLN A 92 -8.65 -0.87 7.64
CA GLN A 92 -9.94 -0.49 7.07
C GLN A 92 -10.89 -1.68 6.92
N GLU A 93 -10.39 -2.84 6.50
CA GLU A 93 -11.16 -4.09 6.43
C GLU A 93 -11.62 -4.52 7.83
N LEU A 94 -10.73 -4.48 8.81
CA LEU A 94 -11.05 -4.80 10.21
C LEU A 94 -12.13 -3.87 10.76
N TYR A 95 -12.00 -2.56 10.55
CA TYR A 95 -13.00 -1.58 10.97
C TYR A 95 -14.37 -1.88 10.36
N THR A 96 -14.41 -2.21 9.07
CA THR A 96 -15.66 -2.52 8.36
C THR A 96 -16.34 -3.76 8.95
N ASN A 97 -15.57 -4.81 9.24
CA ASN A 97 -16.08 -6.03 9.87
C ASN A 97 -16.61 -5.78 11.30
N LEU A 98 -15.88 -4.98 12.09
CA LEU A 98 -16.31 -4.62 13.45
C LEU A 98 -17.58 -3.78 13.43
N LYS A 99 -17.68 -2.83 12.49
CA LYS A 99 -18.87 -2.01 12.32
C LYS A 99 -20.09 -2.86 11.97
N ASP A 100 -19.98 -3.75 10.99
CA ASP A 100 -21.07 -4.67 10.62
C ASP A 100 -21.51 -5.55 11.81
N GLY A 101 -20.54 -6.07 12.57
CA GLY A 101 -20.80 -6.82 13.79
C GLY A 101 -21.54 -5.98 14.85
N ASN A 102 -21.14 -4.72 15.04
CA ASN A 102 -21.78 -3.81 15.98
C ASN A 102 -23.21 -3.48 15.56
N ASP A 103 -23.44 -3.16 14.29
CA ASP A 103 -24.77 -2.84 13.74
C ASP A 103 -25.73 -4.03 13.93
N LYS A 104 -25.25 -5.27 13.74
CA LYS A 104 -26.02 -6.49 13.99
C LYS A 104 -26.35 -6.70 15.47
N LEU A 105 -25.42 -6.40 16.37
CA LEU A 105 -25.65 -6.49 17.81
C LEU A 105 -26.66 -5.45 18.26
N GLU A 106 -26.54 -4.21 17.77
CA GLU A 106 -27.47 -3.13 18.06
C GLU A 106 -28.90 -3.50 17.63
N TYR A 107 -29.06 -4.04 16.42
CA TYR A 107 -30.35 -4.56 15.96
C TYR A 107 -30.92 -5.66 16.88
N GLN A 108 -30.10 -6.61 17.33
CA GLN A 108 -30.54 -7.68 18.23
C GLN A 108 -30.91 -7.14 19.62
N ILE A 109 -30.17 -6.16 20.14
CA ILE A 109 -30.47 -5.49 21.41
C ILE A 109 -31.81 -4.78 21.30
N SER A 110 -32.03 -3.98 20.25
CA SER A 110 -33.30 -3.29 20.03
C SER A 110 -34.47 -4.28 19.96
N LYS A 111 -34.34 -5.36 19.19
CA LYS A 111 -35.38 -6.38 19.08
C LYS A 111 -35.71 -7.04 20.43
N LYS A 112 -34.70 -7.37 21.21
CA LYS A 112 -34.89 -7.96 22.55
C LYS A 112 -35.49 -6.96 23.52
N SER A 113 -35.11 -5.69 23.46
CA SER A 113 -35.68 -4.63 24.28
C SER A 113 -37.18 -4.51 24.02
N THR A 114 -37.60 -4.43 22.75
CA THR A 114 -39.03 -4.37 22.41
C THR A 114 -39.81 -5.58 22.92
N ALA A 115 -39.26 -6.79 22.77
CA ALA A 115 -39.91 -8.00 23.29
C ALA A 115 -40.03 -8.00 24.82
N LEU A 116 -39.06 -7.41 25.52
CA LEU A 116 -39.09 -7.26 26.97
C LEU A 116 -40.16 -6.24 27.37
N ASP A 117 -40.24 -5.09 26.69
CA ASP A 117 -41.25 -4.07 26.92
C ASP A 117 -42.68 -4.62 26.70
N GLU A 118 -42.87 -5.42 25.64
CA GLU A 118 -44.15 -6.10 25.36
C GLU A 118 -44.53 -7.11 26.46
N MET A 119 -43.57 -7.92 26.91
CA MET A 119 -43.77 -8.87 28.00
C MET A 119 -44.07 -8.14 29.32
N GLU A 120 -43.37 -7.03 29.58
CA GLU A 120 -43.57 -6.21 30.77
C GLU A 120 -44.98 -5.59 30.79
N GLY A 121 -45.43 -5.08 29.64
CA GLY A 121 -46.79 -4.57 29.47
C GLY A 121 -47.89 -5.62 29.65
N ALA A 122 -47.61 -6.91 29.41
CA ALA A 122 -48.57 -8.00 29.58
C ALA A 122 -48.72 -8.49 31.04
N PHE A 123 -47.74 -8.24 31.91
CA PHE A 123 -47.77 -8.72 33.30
C PHE A 123 -48.98 -8.25 34.12
N PRO A 124 -49.40 -6.97 34.08
CA PRO A 124 -50.57 -6.51 34.83
C PRO A 124 -51.84 -7.28 34.46
N PHE A 125 -52.08 -7.46 33.15
CA PHE A 125 -53.23 -8.20 32.65
C PHE A 125 -53.22 -9.68 33.08
N LEU A 126 -52.06 -10.34 32.99
CA LEU A 126 -51.91 -11.72 33.45
C LEU A 126 -52.15 -11.86 34.96
N ASN A 127 -51.72 -10.86 35.75
CA ASN A 127 -51.94 -10.85 37.19
C ASN A 127 -53.43 -10.66 37.53
N GLU A 128 -54.14 -9.79 36.81
CA GLU A 128 -55.60 -9.64 36.94
C GLU A 128 -56.35 -10.94 36.59
N MET A 129 -55.99 -11.58 35.47
CA MET A 129 -56.58 -12.87 35.09
C MET A 129 -56.35 -13.94 36.15
N LYS A 130 -55.16 -13.96 36.77
CA LYS A 130 -54.85 -14.90 37.86
C LYS A 130 -55.73 -14.66 39.08
N VAL A 131 -55.87 -13.40 39.52
CA VAL A 131 -56.72 -13.05 40.67
C VAL A 131 -58.18 -13.46 40.44
N LEU A 132 -58.69 -13.25 39.22
CA LEU A 132 -60.03 -13.71 38.84
C LEU A 132 -60.15 -15.23 38.89
N ALA A 133 -59.19 -15.95 38.32
CA ALA A 133 -59.19 -17.42 38.33
C ALA A 133 -59.12 -17.99 39.76
N ASP A 134 -58.27 -17.44 40.62
CA ASP A 134 -58.15 -17.85 42.03
C ASP A 134 -59.46 -17.60 42.80
N SER A 135 -60.17 -16.50 42.50
CA SER A 135 -61.49 -16.20 43.06
C SER A 135 -62.55 -17.21 42.61
N ASP A 136 -62.59 -17.54 41.31
CA ASP A 136 -63.54 -18.51 40.75
C ASP A 136 -63.31 -19.92 41.31
N ILE A 137 -62.06 -20.34 41.48
CA ILE A 137 -61.69 -21.60 42.13
C ILE A 137 -62.26 -21.66 43.55
N THR A 138 -62.05 -20.60 44.33
CA THR A 138 -62.54 -20.52 45.71
C THR A 138 -64.06 -20.66 45.78
N ARG A 139 -64.80 -19.99 44.88
CA ARG A 139 -66.27 -20.09 44.81
C ARG A 139 -66.74 -21.50 44.46
N VAL A 140 -66.06 -22.18 43.55
CA VAL A 140 -66.38 -23.57 43.17
C VAL A 140 -66.16 -24.51 44.36
N ASP A 141 -65.07 -24.32 45.12
CA ASP A 141 -64.78 -25.14 46.29
C ASP A 141 -65.77 -24.91 47.44
N GLU A 142 -66.21 -23.66 47.66
CA GLU A 142 -67.31 -23.35 48.57
C GLU A 142 -68.62 -24.04 48.15
N PHE A 143 -68.95 -24.00 46.86
CA PHE A 143 -70.17 -24.64 46.35
C PHE A 143 -70.13 -26.16 46.53
N LYS A 144 -68.99 -26.80 46.22
CA LYS A 144 -68.80 -28.24 46.46
C LYS A 144 -68.94 -28.61 47.93
N SER A 145 -68.38 -27.81 48.83
CA SER A 145 -68.45 -28.06 50.28
C SER A 145 -69.90 -28.04 50.78
N LYS A 146 -70.72 -27.12 50.28
CA LYS A 146 -72.16 -27.02 50.61
C LYS A 146 -73.03 -28.14 50.04
N MET A 147 -72.52 -28.96 49.12
CA MET A 147 -73.25 -30.10 48.54
C MET A 147 -72.98 -31.44 49.25
N ILE A 148 -71.98 -31.49 50.13
CA ILE A 148 -71.55 -32.70 50.85
C ILE A 148 -72.03 -32.70 52.32
N GLU A 149 -72.56 -31.57 52.81
CA GLU A 149 -73.39 -31.45 54.03
C GLU A 149 -74.88 -31.71 53.73
#